data_AF-A0A8C7K4M8-F1
#
_entry.id   AF-A0A8C7K4M8-F1
#
_cell.length_a   1.000
_cell.length_b   1.000
_cell.length_c   1.000
_cell.angle_alpha   90.00
_cell.angle_beta   90.00
_cell.angle_gamma   90.00
#
_symmetry.space_group_name_H-M   'P 1'
#
loop_
_entity.id
_entity.type
_entity.pdbx_description
1 polymer ?
#
loop_
_entity_poly.entity_id
_entity_poly.type
_entity_poly.pdbx_seq_one_letter_code
_entity_poly.pdbx_strand_id
1 'polypeptide(L)' 'MPKFEEQEAHSSCRVHCPSTPITPVPSDLIAKRYSILQRLGRGSFSTVYLVQDTRARDGEKL' A
#
# COMPACT_ATOMS: atom_id res chain seq x y z
N MET A 1 30.35 14.17 7.15
CA MET A 1 28.96 13.78 6.86
C MET A 1 28.92 13.27 5.42
N PRO A 2 28.40 12.07 5.14
CA PRO A 2 28.33 11.58 3.76
C PRO A 2 27.40 12.48 2.94
N LYS A 3 27.86 12.92 1.78
CA LYS A 3 27.16 13.80 0.85
C LYS A 3 26.16 12.94 0.07
N PHE A 4 24.87 13.18 0.26
CA PHE A 4 23.82 12.54 -0.52
C PHE A 4 23.88 13.09 -1.95
N GLU A 5 24.04 12.20 -2.92
CA GLU A 5 24.06 12.53 -4.35
C GLU A 5 22.72 12.10 -4.94
N GLU A 6 21.94 13.06 -5.44
CA GLU A 6 20.62 12.83 -6.02
C GLU A 6 20.76 12.20 -7.40
N GLN A 7 20.44 10.91 -7.52
CA GLN A 7 20.37 10.24 -8.81
C GLN A 7 19.02 10.53 -9.47
N GLU A 8 19.06 11.11 -10.67
CA GLU A 8 17.88 11.38 -11.49
C GLU A 8 17.03 10.11 -11.65
N ALA A 9 15.74 10.24 -11.36
CA ALA A 9 14.80 9.14 -11.49
C ALA A 9 14.61 8.80 -12.98
N HIS A 10 15.36 7.82 -13.48
CA HIS A 10 15.08 7.19 -14.77
C HIS A 10 13.74 6.46 -14.67
N SER A 11 12.67 7.14 -15.10
CA SER A 11 11.29 6.69 -15.14
C SER A 11 11.09 5.62 -16.22
N SER A 12 11.64 4.42 -16.03
CA SER A 12 11.15 3.25 -16.74
C SER A 12 9.86 2.77 -16.08
N CYS A 13 8.76 3.46 -16.40
CA CYS A 13 7.42 3.07 -16.02
C CYS A 13 7.04 1.76 -16.73
N ARG A 14 7.58 0.63 -16.27
CA ARG A 14 7.07 -0.69 -16.67
C ARG A 14 5.74 -0.90 -15.97
N VAL A 15 4.67 -0.52 -16.66
CA VAL A 15 3.28 -0.88 -16.36
C VAL A 15 3.15 -2.40 -16.53
N HIS A 16 3.54 -3.15 -15.51
CA HIS A 16 2.99 -4.48 -15.28
C HIS A 16 1.99 -4.34 -14.15
N CYS A 17 0.72 -4.23 -14.53
CA CYS A 17 -0.42 -4.37 -13.63
C CYS A 17 -0.88 -5.83 -13.67
N PRO A 18 -0.38 -6.72 -12.80
CA PRO A 18 -1.13 -7.92 -12.50
C PRO A 18 -2.36 -7.48 -11.71
N SER A 19 -3.51 -7.46 -12.39
CA SER A 19 -4.84 -7.43 -11.78
C SER A 19 -5.11 -8.81 -11.14
N THR A 20 -4.31 -9.19 -10.14
CA THR A 20 -4.62 -10.36 -9.32
C THR A 20 -5.57 -9.89 -8.23
N PRO A 21 -6.83 -10.37 -8.20
CA PRO A 21 -7.74 -10.08 -7.10
C PRO A 21 -7.10 -10.63 -5.83
N ILE A 22 -6.79 -9.73 -4.89
CA ILE A 22 -6.22 -10.09 -3.60
C ILE A 22 -7.39 -10.64 -2.80
N THR A 23 -7.55 -11.97 -2.77
CA THR A 23 -8.52 -12.60 -1.88
C THR A 23 -8.10 -12.26 -0.45
N PRO A 24 -8.97 -11.64 0.37
CA PRO A 24 -8.62 -11.30 1.74
C PRO A 24 -8.47 -12.59 2.53
N VAL A 25 -7.24 -13.11 2.60
CA VAL A 25 -6.88 -14.20 3.50
C VAL A 25 -6.96 -13.67 4.93
N PRO A 26 -7.69 -14.35 5.85
CA PRO A 26 -7.88 -13.87 7.22
C PRO A 26 -6.59 -13.67 8.03
N SER A 27 -5.46 -14.17 7.55
CA SER A 27 -4.14 -14.10 8.18
C SER A 27 -3.38 -12.80 7.93
N ASP A 28 -3.82 -11.94 7.00
CA ASP A 28 -3.04 -10.78 6.52
C ASP A 28 -3.56 -9.42 7.03
N LEU A 29 -4.13 -9.38 8.24
CA LEU A 29 -4.54 -8.11 8.84
C LEU A 29 -3.32 -7.27 9.21
N ILE A 30 -3.14 -6.13 8.53
CA ILE A 30 -2.14 -5.13 8.93
C ILE A 30 -2.50 -4.67 10.33
N ALA A 31 -1.51 -4.74 11.24
CA ALA A 31 -1.67 -4.39 12.65
C ALA A 31 -2.87 -5.09 13.34
N LYS A 32 -3.29 -6.27 12.84
CA LYS A 32 -4.42 -7.06 13.37
C LYS A 32 -5.76 -6.31 13.38
N ARG A 33 -5.88 -5.27 12.55
CA ARG A 33 -7.03 -4.35 12.52
C ARG A 33 -7.45 -3.97 11.10
N TYR A 34 -6.52 -3.87 10.16
CA TYR A 34 -6.82 -3.37 8.82
C TYR A 34 -6.77 -4.50 7.80
N SER A 35 -7.86 -4.72 7.09
CA SER A 35 -7.94 -5.61 5.93
C SER A 35 -7.57 -4.86 4.67
N ILE A 36 -6.63 -5.37 3.88
CA ILE A 36 -6.29 -4.76 2.58
C ILE A 36 -7.39 -5.07 1.57
N LEU A 37 -7.92 -4.02 0.92
CA LEU A 37 -8.92 -4.14 -0.14
C LEU A 37 -8.29 -4.02 -1.52
N GLN A 38 -7.45 -3.00 -1.73
CA GLN A 38 -6.91 -2.69 -3.04
C GLN A 38 -5.58 -1.94 -2.95
N ARG A 39 -4.65 -2.19 -3.88
CA ARG A 39 -3.46 -1.34 -4.06
C ARG A 39 -3.82 -0.09 -4.88
N LEU A 40 -3.53 1.09 -4.33
CA LEU A 40 -3.81 2.38 -4.98
C LEU A 40 -2.62 2.92 -5.75
N GLY A 41 -1.40 2.70 -5.25
CA GLY A 41 -0.20 3.23 -5.90
C GLY A 41 1.08 2.69 -5.30
N ARG A 42 2.19 2.87 -6.01
CA ARG A 42 3.54 2.48 -5.58
C ARG A 42 4.50 3.64 -5.83
N GLY A 43 5.12 4.12 -4.76
CA GLY A 43 6.28 5.00 -4.83
C GLY A 43 7.58 4.20 -4.74
N SER A 44 8.72 4.90 -4.79
CA SER A 44 10.04 4.26 -4.71
C SER A 44 10.26 3.55 -3.37
N PHE A 45 9.72 4.10 -2.28
CA PHE A 45 9.93 3.61 -0.91
C PHE A 45 8.64 3.20 -0.19
N SER A 46 7.48 3.27 -0.84
CA SER A 46 6.21 2.96 -0.20
C SER A 46 5.19 2.41 -1.19
N THR A 47 4.19 1.71 -0.66
CA THR A 47 3.00 1.31 -1.40
C THR A 47 1.78 1.81 -0.66
N VAL A 48 0.85 2.39 -1.40
CA VAL A 48 -0.41 2.93 -0.87
C VAL A 48 -1.50 1.90 -1.10
N TYR A 49 -2.24 1.57 -0.04
CA TYR A 49 -3.34 0.62 -0.08
C TYR A 49 -4.63 1.28 0.42
N LEU A 50 -5.75 0.88 -0.17
CA LEU A 50 -7.08 1.03 0.40
C LEU A 50 -7.28 -0.11 1.39
N VAL A 51 -7.68 0.23 2.61
CA VAL A 51 -7.90 -0.73 3.70
C VAL A 51 -9.26 -0.52 4.34
N GLN A 52 -9.83 -1.60 4.87
CA GLN A 52 -11.00 -1.56 5.75
C GLN A 52 -10.54 -1.72 7.20
N ASP A 53 -10.94 -0.80 8.09
CA ASP A 53 -10.75 -0.96 9.52
C ASP A 53 -11.81 -1.92 10.09
N THR A 54 -11.39 -3.06 10.61
CA THR A 54 -12.26 -4.10 11.18
C THR A 54 -12.71 -3.79 12.61
N ARG A 55 -12.14 -2.77 13.26
CA ARG A 55 -12.47 -2.37 14.63
C ARG A 55 -13.00 -0.95 14.75
N ALA A 56 -13.10 -0.21 13.65
CA ALA A 56 -13.77 1.08 13.64
C ALA A 56 -15.25 0.87 13.99
N ARG A 57 -15.74 1.56 15.02
CA ARG A 57 -17.16 1.56 15.38
C ARG A 57 -17.90 2.55 14.48
N ASP A 58 -19.18 2.31 14.22
CA ASP A 58 -20.02 3.26 13.49
C ASP A 58 -19.96 4.65 14.17
N GLY A 59 -19.32 5.60 13.50
CA GLY A 59 -19.13 6.98 13.98
C GLY A 59 -17.69 7.39 14.30
N GLU A 60 -16.74 6.46 14.37
CA GLU A 60 -15.32 6.80 14.49
C GLU A 60 -14.72 7.00 13.10
N LYS A 61 -14.62 8.27 12.68
CA LYS A 61 -14.01 8.63 11.41
C LYS A 61 -12.48 8.48 11.51
N LEU A 62 -11.90 7.80 10.52
CA LEU A 62 -10.44 7.70 10.33
C LEU A 62 -9.80 9.08 10.11
#